data_AF-A0A2V3JAV4-F1
#
_entry.id   AF-A0A2V3JAV4-F1
#
_cell.length_a   1.000
_cell.length_b   1.000
_cell.length_c   1.000
_cell.angle_alpha   90.00
_cell.angle_beta   90.00
_cell.angle_gamma   90.00
#
_symmetry.space_group_name_H-M   'P 1'
#
loop_
_entity.id
_entity.type
_entity.pdbx_description
1 polymer ?
#
loop_
_entity_poly.entity_id
_entity_poly.type
_entity_poly.pdbx_seq_one_letter_code
_entity_poly.pdbx_strand_id
1 'polypeptide(L)'
;MHRCTDGCSCRLMITEELIKEVTVTILSKAETSLPGDVKEALARAYHEETDEIARVQLKAMLENVKLAEELHRPLCQDTGIPLFFIRLGNCDNISLVDIERGIRAGVKEATETIPLRPNVVDPITRKGEGNTGNGIPHVNYEVADTEIEGLEITAFPKGGGSENVSVFKMLTPVRGRGHELERELKQFVLDAVLNAGGKPCPPTIIGVGIGGSADMAAS
;
A
#
# COMPACT_ATOMS: atom_id res chain seq x y z
N MET A 1 29.57 -29.70 28.69
CA MET A 1 29.98 -30.16 27.34
C MET A 1 28.78 -30.78 26.64
N HIS A 2 27.93 -29.97 26.03
CA HIS A 2 27.02 -30.46 24.99
C HIS A 2 27.53 -29.93 23.66
N ARG A 3 27.87 -30.89 22.79
CA ARG A 3 28.52 -30.68 21.50
C ARG A 3 27.49 -30.05 20.57
N CYS A 4 27.78 -28.87 20.05
CA CYS A 4 27.26 -28.48 18.74
C CYS A 4 27.86 -29.47 17.74
N THR A 5 27.03 -30.37 17.21
CA THR A 5 27.34 -31.17 16.03
C THR A 5 26.72 -30.48 14.84
N ASP A 6 27.58 -29.88 14.03
CA ASP A 6 27.50 -29.59 12.59
C ASP A 6 26.11 -29.73 11.95
N GLY A 7 25.53 -28.56 11.63
CA GLY A 7 24.24 -28.43 10.95
C GLY A 7 23.55 -27.07 11.14
N CYS A 8 24.23 -26.05 11.67
CA CYS A 8 23.66 -24.69 11.78
C CYS A 8 23.52 -24.05 10.40
N SER A 9 22.45 -24.42 9.68
CA SER A 9 21.74 -23.42 8.87
C SER A 9 21.40 -22.28 9.82
N CYS A 10 21.87 -21.07 9.50
CA CYS A 10 21.57 -19.86 10.25
C CYS A 10 20.07 -19.59 10.07
N ARG A 11 19.20 -20.25 10.87
CA ARG A 11 17.76 -20.00 10.84
C ARG A 11 17.56 -18.53 11.20
N LEU A 12 17.02 -17.76 10.25
CA LEU A 12 16.67 -16.35 10.43
C LEU A 12 15.85 -16.18 11.72
N MET A 13 16.43 -15.52 12.72
CA MET A 13 15.72 -15.22 13.96
C MET A 13 14.89 -13.95 13.76
N ILE A 14 13.65 -14.11 13.32
CA ILE A 14 12.67 -13.03 13.26
C ILE A 14 12.18 -12.70 14.67
N THR A 15 12.21 -11.43 15.06
CA THR A 15 11.73 -10.94 16.36
C THR A 15 10.69 -9.84 16.18
N GLU A 16 9.87 -9.59 17.21
CA GLU A 16 8.93 -8.46 17.23
C GLU A 16 9.65 -7.12 16.99
N GLU A 17 10.84 -6.93 17.59
CA GLU A 17 11.64 -5.71 17.40
C GLU A 17 12.15 -5.57 15.96
N LEU A 18 12.60 -6.67 15.33
CA LEU A 18 13.00 -6.62 13.92
C LEU A 18 11.83 -6.23 13.02
N ILE A 19 10.63 -6.76 13.28
CA ILE A 19 9.43 -6.42 12.50
C ILE A 19 9.07 -4.94 12.68
N LYS A 20 9.19 -4.43 13.91
CA LYS A 20 8.99 -3.01 14.22
C LYS A 20 9.99 -2.12 13.44
N GLU A 21 11.28 -2.43 13.49
CA GLU A 21 12.32 -1.69 12.76
C GLU A 21 12.10 -1.71 11.24
N VAL A 22 11.77 -2.89 10.69
CA VAL A 22 11.43 -3.06 9.28
C VAL A 22 10.20 -2.24 8.92
N THR A 23 9.17 -2.23 9.77
CA THR A 23 7.94 -1.45 9.57
C THR A 23 8.23 0.04 9.47
N VAL A 24 9.04 0.60 10.39
CA VAL A 24 9.45 2.01 10.32
C VAL A 24 10.20 2.30 9.02
N THR A 25 11.13 1.41 8.65
CA THR A 25 11.94 1.56 7.44
C THR A 25 11.09 1.57 6.16
N ILE A 26 10.18 0.62 6.00
CA ILE A 26 9.35 0.50 4.80
C ILE A 26 8.30 1.62 4.72
N LEU A 27 7.74 2.07 5.84
CA LEU A 27 6.85 3.24 5.87
C LEU A 27 7.61 4.51 5.50
N SER A 28 8.80 4.71 6.04
CA SER A 28 9.65 5.86 5.68
C SER A 28 9.89 5.91 4.18
N LYS A 29 10.25 4.76 3.59
CA LYS A 29 10.46 4.65 2.15
C LYS A 29 9.18 4.91 1.35
N ALA A 30 8.05 4.32 1.75
CA ALA A 30 6.77 4.44 1.04
C ALA A 30 6.22 5.87 1.06
N GLU A 31 6.48 6.63 2.12
CA GLU A 31 5.98 7.99 2.29
C GLU A 31 6.89 9.06 1.67
N THR A 32 8.20 8.81 1.60
CA THR A 32 9.20 9.82 1.20
C THR A 32 9.76 9.63 -0.20
N SER A 33 9.54 8.47 -0.83
CA SER A 33 10.12 8.15 -2.14
C SER A 33 9.13 7.45 -3.06
N LEU A 34 9.30 7.64 -4.38
CA LEU A 34 8.54 6.91 -5.38
C LEU A 34 9.41 5.84 -6.07
N PRO A 35 8.80 4.72 -6.49
CA PRO A 35 9.44 3.74 -7.37
C PRO A 35 10.01 4.38 -8.65
N GLY A 36 11.08 3.80 -9.18
CA GLY A 36 11.78 4.35 -10.35
C GLY A 36 10.90 4.44 -11.60
N ASP A 37 10.11 3.41 -11.86
CA ASP A 37 9.15 3.34 -12.97
C ASP A 37 8.08 4.45 -12.88
N VAL A 38 7.60 4.77 -11.67
CA VAL A 38 6.65 5.87 -11.45
C VAL A 38 7.32 7.22 -11.73
N LYS A 39 8.56 7.42 -11.26
CA LYS A 39 9.32 8.66 -11.54
C LYS A 39 9.58 8.85 -13.03
N GLU A 40 9.97 7.78 -13.72
CA GLU A 40 10.16 7.77 -15.17
C GLU A 40 8.86 8.06 -15.92
N ALA A 41 7.73 7.49 -15.48
CA ALA A 41 6.43 7.76 -16.06
C ALA A 41 6.00 9.22 -15.89
N LEU A 42 6.20 9.81 -14.71
CA LEU A 42 5.92 11.23 -14.46
C LEU A 42 6.82 12.15 -15.30
N ALA A 43 8.11 11.83 -15.42
CA ALA A 43 9.04 12.60 -16.24
C ALA A 43 8.65 12.55 -17.72
N ARG A 44 8.30 11.36 -18.23
CA ARG A 44 7.79 11.19 -19.60
C ARG A 44 6.51 11.99 -19.82
N ALA A 45 5.55 11.89 -18.89
CA ALA A 45 4.30 12.66 -18.96
C ALA A 45 4.58 14.16 -19.03
N TYR A 46 5.49 14.69 -18.19
CA TYR A 46 5.87 16.11 -18.23
C TYR A 46 6.44 16.55 -19.58
N HIS A 47 7.29 15.71 -20.20
CA HIS A 47 7.92 16.02 -21.48
C HIS A 47 6.97 15.91 -22.68
N GLU A 48 6.00 15.00 -22.63
CA GLU A 48 5.03 14.75 -23.70
C GLU A 48 3.77 15.61 -23.57
N GLU A 49 3.45 16.13 -22.38
CA GLU A 49 2.24 16.90 -22.13
C GLU A 49 2.18 18.15 -23.01
N THR A 50 1.04 18.38 -23.66
CA THR A 50 0.81 19.49 -24.58
C THR A 50 -0.02 20.61 -23.96
N ASP A 51 -0.80 20.31 -22.92
CA ASP A 51 -1.56 21.29 -22.14
C ASP A 51 -0.66 22.01 -21.13
N GLU A 52 -0.60 23.33 -21.20
CA GLU A 52 0.28 24.14 -20.36
C GLU A 52 -0.05 24.04 -18.87
N ILE A 53 -1.34 23.93 -18.52
CA ILE A 53 -1.79 23.86 -17.13
C ILE A 53 -1.41 22.50 -16.54
N ALA A 54 -1.68 21.41 -17.27
CA ALA A 54 -1.29 20.07 -16.86
C ALA A 54 0.23 19.93 -16.72
N ARG A 55 1.00 20.52 -17.64
CA ARG A 55 2.47 20.51 -17.59
C ARG A 55 3.01 21.21 -16.33
N VAL A 56 2.39 22.31 -15.89
CA VAL A 56 2.75 22.98 -14.62
C VAL A 56 2.51 22.06 -13.42
N GLN A 57 1.40 21.31 -13.40
CA GLN A 57 1.12 20.37 -12.31
C GLN A 57 2.13 19.21 -12.29
N LEU A 58 2.46 18.63 -13.43
CA LEU A 58 3.46 17.57 -13.54
C LEU A 58 4.84 18.03 -13.08
N LYS A 59 5.21 19.28 -13.40
CA LYS A 59 6.45 19.89 -12.90
C LYS A 59 6.44 20.00 -11.38
N ALA A 60 5.35 20.51 -10.81
CA ALA A 60 5.21 20.62 -9.35
C ALA A 60 5.26 19.24 -8.66
N MET A 61 4.68 18.20 -9.27
CA MET A 61 4.78 16.83 -8.78
C MET A 61 6.23 16.34 -8.77
N LEU A 62 6.98 16.52 -9.87
CA LEU A 62 8.39 16.12 -9.95
C LEU A 62 9.27 16.87 -8.94
N GLU A 63 9.04 18.17 -8.76
CA GLU A 63 9.72 18.98 -7.74
C GLU A 63 9.39 18.50 -6.32
N ASN A 64 8.12 18.19 -6.04
CA ASN A 64 7.68 17.65 -4.76
C ASN A 64 8.33 16.29 -4.47
N VAL A 65 8.40 15.40 -5.47
CA VAL A 65 9.07 14.10 -5.34
C VAL A 65 10.53 14.27 -4.96
N LYS A 66 11.24 15.16 -5.64
CA LYS A 66 12.64 15.47 -5.33
C LYS A 66 12.79 16.00 -3.90
N LEU A 67 11.96 16.96 -3.50
CA LEU A 67 12.03 17.57 -2.18
C LEU A 67 11.69 16.59 -1.06
N ALA A 68 10.72 15.70 -1.26
CA ALA A 68 10.37 14.67 -0.29
C ALA A 68 11.55 13.71 -0.03
N GLU A 69 12.25 13.29 -1.09
CA GLU A 69 13.44 12.45 -0.99
C GLU A 69 14.61 13.18 -0.30
N GLU A 70 14.89 14.44 -0.68
CA GLU A 70 15.98 15.22 -0.10
C GLU A 70 15.74 15.56 1.39
N LEU A 71 14.52 15.97 1.72
CA LEU A 71 14.16 16.42 3.06
C LEU A 71 13.69 15.29 3.98
N HIS A 72 13.54 14.08 3.45
CA HIS A 72 12.98 12.92 4.15
C HIS A 72 11.63 13.27 4.79
N ARG A 73 10.73 13.85 3.99
CA ARG A 73 9.38 14.26 4.41
C ARG A 73 8.31 13.59 3.56
N PRO A 74 7.12 13.33 4.11
CA PRO A 74 6.04 12.74 3.34
C PRO A 74 5.74 13.51 2.06
N LEU A 75 5.62 12.78 0.95
CA LEU A 75 5.25 13.28 -0.38
C LEU A 75 3.88 13.96 -0.38
N CYS A 76 2.97 13.46 0.45
CA CYS A 76 1.59 13.89 0.50
C CYS A 76 1.22 14.37 1.90
N GLN A 77 0.30 15.33 1.93
CA GLN A 77 -0.36 15.77 3.16
C GLN A 77 -1.22 14.66 3.79
N ASP A 78 -1.76 13.78 2.95
CA ASP A 78 -2.47 12.56 3.34
C ASP A 78 -1.49 11.38 3.27
N THR A 79 -0.96 10.97 4.43
CA THR A 79 -0.01 9.84 4.58
C THR A 79 -0.71 8.48 4.68
N GLY A 80 -1.92 8.39 4.13
CA GLY A 80 -2.75 7.19 4.07
C GLY A 80 -3.18 6.53 5.38
N ILE A 81 -3.99 5.49 5.23
CA ILE A 81 -4.28 4.50 6.28
C ILE A 81 -3.24 3.38 6.15
N PRO A 82 -2.58 2.96 7.25
CA PRO A 82 -1.53 1.94 7.17
C PRO A 82 -2.14 0.55 6.95
N LEU A 83 -1.98 0.04 5.72
CA LEU A 83 -2.32 -1.31 5.33
C LEU A 83 -1.04 -2.10 5.09
N PHE A 84 -1.03 -3.38 5.45
CA PHE A 84 0.09 -4.28 5.23
C PHE A 84 -0.36 -5.56 4.55
N PHE A 85 0.47 -6.05 3.63
CA PHE A 85 0.31 -7.38 3.03
C PHE A 85 1.53 -8.22 3.41
N ILE A 86 1.27 -9.37 4.01
CA ILE A 86 2.31 -10.27 4.51
C ILE A 86 2.19 -11.60 3.82
N ARG A 87 3.25 -12.00 3.11
CA ARG A 87 3.39 -13.35 2.59
C ARG A 87 4.21 -14.16 3.61
N LEU A 88 3.55 -15.14 4.21
CA LEU A 88 4.13 -16.04 5.20
C LEU A 88 4.93 -17.12 4.49
N GLY A 89 6.26 -17.07 4.63
CA GLY A 89 7.17 -18.12 4.18
C GLY A 89 7.52 -19.11 5.30
N ASN A 90 8.62 -19.84 5.10
CA ASN A 90 9.18 -20.77 6.06
C ASN A 90 9.80 -20.01 7.25
N CYS A 91 9.07 -19.96 8.37
CA CYS A 91 9.53 -19.38 9.62
C CYS A 91 8.86 -20.07 10.82
N ASP A 92 9.67 -20.75 11.65
CA ASP A 92 9.16 -21.52 12.80
C ASP A 92 9.19 -20.71 14.11
N ASN A 93 9.78 -19.51 14.12
CA ASN A 93 10.20 -18.83 15.34
C ASN A 93 9.44 -17.52 15.64
N ILE A 94 8.40 -17.20 14.87
CA ILE A 94 7.57 -16.00 15.06
C ILE A 94 6.09 -16.37 14.94
N SER A 95 5.25 -15.81 15.83
CA SER A 95 3.80 -16.00 15.73
C SER A 95 3.13 -14.84 15.00
N LEU A 96 1.91 -15.05 14.49
CA LEU A 96 1.09 -13.97 13.91
C LEU A 96 0.86 -12.82 14.91
N VAL A 97 0.77 -13.14 16.21
CA VAL A 97 0.59 -12.14 17.27
C VAL A 97 1.83 -11.25 17.40
N ASP A 98 3.03 -11.82 17.28
CA ASP A 98 4.28 -11.05 17.33
C ASP A 98 4.43 -10.17 16.08
N ILE A 99 3.98 -10.65 14.92
CA ILE A 99 3.93 -9.87 13.68
C ILE A 99 3.00 -8.65 13.83
N GLU A 100 1.77 -8.88 14.28
CA GLU A 100 0.78 -7.82 14.56
C GLU A 100 1.31 -6.76 15.54
N ARG A 101 1.95 -7.21 16.63
CA ARG A 101 2.54 -6.31 17.64
C ARG A 101 3.70 -5.51 17.08
N GLY A 102 4.62 -6.16 16.36
CA GLY A 102 5.77 -5.51 15.74
C GLY A 102 5.32 -4.43 14.75
N ILE A 103 4.37 -4.74 13.87
CA ILE A 103 3.81 -3.78 12.91
C ILE A 103 3.11 -2.63 13.62
N ARG A 104 2.27 -2.91 14.61
CA ARG A 104 1.58 -1.86 15.39
C ARG A 104 2.56 -0.93 16.11
N ALA A 105 3.60 -1.49 16.74
CA ALA A 105 4.65 -0.71 17.37
C ALA A 105 5.43 0.13 16.35
N GLY A 106 5.73 -0.46 15.19
CA GLY A 106 6.43 0.22 14.10
C GLY A 106 5.62 1.37 13.51
N VAL A 107 4.32 1.20 13.30
CA VAL A 107 3.41 2.27 12.84
C VAL A 107 3.36 3.42 13.85
N LYS A 108 3.32 3.11 15.15
CA LYS A 108 3.32 4.12 16.20
C LYS A 108 4.62 4.94 16.18
N GLU A 109 5.77 4.28 16.12
CA GLU A 109 7.07 4.94 16.03
C GLU A 109 7.23 5.74 14.73
N ALA A 110 6.84 5.16 13.59
CA ALA A 110 6.83 5.80 12.29
C ALA A 110 6.01 7.09 12.26
N THR A 111 4.85 7.08 12.92
CA THR A 111 3.96 8.24 13.00
C THR A 111 4.64 9.45 13.63
N GLU A 112 5.45 9.22 14.67
CA GLU A 112 6.16 10.28 15.39
C GLU A 112 7.46 10.68 14.68
N THR A 113 8.18 9.72 14.10
CA THR A 113 9.53 9.91 13.55
C THR A 113 9.57 10.37 12.09
N ILE A 114 8.59 9.98 11.25
CA ILE A 114 8.46 10.34 9.81
C ILE A 114 7.46 11.51 9.63
N PRO A 115 7.21 12.29 10.69
CA PRO A 115 5.99 13.09 10.91
C PRO A 115 4.76 12.73 10.05
N LEU A 116 4.23 11.51 10.19
CA LEU A 116 3.04 11.10 9.43
C LEU A 116 1.81 11.86 9.94
N ARG A 117 0.87 12.17 9.05
CA ARG A 117 -0.41 12.73 9.45
C ARG A 117 -1.22 11.65 10.17
N PRO A 118 -1.80 11.93 11.35
CA PRO A 118 -2.80 11.06 11.97
C PRO A 118 -4.06 10.98 11.11
N ASN A 119 -4.20 9.91 10.34
CA ASN A 119 -5.28 9.68 9.41
C ASN A 119 -6.36 8.72 9.95
N VAL A 120 -6.03 7.97 11.01
CA VAL A 120 -6.93 6.99 11.61
C VAL A 120 -7.78 7.66 12.68
N VAL A 121 -9.09 7.68 12.46
CA VAL A 121 -10.07 8.25 13.39
C VAL A 121 -11.27 7.33 13.54
N ASP A 122 -11.90 7.38 14.71
CA ASP A 122 -13.20 6.78 14.94
C ASP A 122 -14.23 7.37 13.95
N PRO A 123 -15.01 6.52 13.25
CA PRO A 123 -15.86 6.97 12.15
C PRO A 123 -17.00 7.90 12.60
N ILE A 124 -17.41 7.83 13.87
CA ILE A 124 -18.54 8.63 14.40
C ILE A 124 -18.02 9.87 15.12
N THR A 125 -17.16 9.69 16.11
CA THR A 125 -16.67 10.73 17.00
C THR A 125 -15.49 11.52 16.44
N ARG A 126 -14.84 11.00 15.37
CA ARG A 126 -13.66 11.58 14.72
C ARG A 126 -12.42 11.70 15.61
N LYS A 127 -12.41 11.04 16.77
CA LYS A 127 -11.24 10.97 17.66
C LYS A 127 -10.28 9.89 17.16
N GLY A 128 -8.96 10.12 17.25
CA GLY A 128 -7.95 9.16 16.81
C GLY A 128 -6.75 9.13 17.74
N GLU A 129 -5.97 8.05 17.67
CA GLU A 129 -4.74 7.82 18.43
C GLU A 129 -3.54 7.66 17.47
N GLY A 130 -3.32 8.68 16.62
CA GLY A 130 -2.28 8.64 15.59
C GLY A 130 -2.73 7.87 14.36
N ASN A 131 -1.89 6.95 13.88
CA ASN A 131 -2.20 6.01 12.80
C ASN A 131 -2.48 4.59 13.29
N THR A 132 -2.84 4.46 14.57
CA THR A 132 -3.31 3.20 15.15
C THR A 132 -4.74 3.37 15.64
N GLY A 133 -5.51 2.28 15.60
CA GLY A 133 -6.89 2.27 16.05
C GLY A 133 -7.48 0.86 16.05
N ASN A 134 -8.78 0.77 16.26
CA ASN A 134 -9.48 -0.51 16.19
C ASN A 134 -9.37 -1.08 14.77
N GLY A 135 -8.77 -2.26 14.64
CA GLY A 135 -8.51 -2.92 13.34
C GLY A 135 -7.42 -2.25 12.48
N ILE A 136 -6.72 -1.22 12.97
CA ILE A 136 -5.69 -0.50 12.21
C ILE A 136 -4.36 -0.45 13.00
N PRO A 137 -3.20 -0.77 12.42
CA PRO A 137 -2.98 -1.18 11.01
C PRO A 137 -3.72 -2.47 10.64
N HIS A 138 -4.24 -2.54 9.42
CA HIS A 138 -4.87 -3.76 8.89
C HIS A 138 -3.81 -4.60 8.19
N VAL A 139 -3.80 -5.90 8.47
CA VAL A 139 -2.81 -6.83 7.95
C VAL A 139 -3.50 -7.95 7.18
N ASN A 140 -3.20 -8.03 5.88
CA ASN A 140 -3.63 -9.11 5.02
C ASN A 140 -2.55 -10.17 4.96
N TYR A 141 -2.93 -11.43 5.22
CA TYR A 141 -2.02 -12.57 5.24
C TYR A 141 -2.27 -13.48 4.04
N GLU A 142 -1.19 -13.83 3.36
CA GLU A 142 -1.15 -14.87 2.33
C GLU A 142 -0.14 -15.93 2.75
N VAL A 143 -0.50 -17.21 2.65
CA VAL A 143 0.48 -18.30 2.78
C VAL A 143 1.21 -18.40 1.46
N ALA A 144 2.52 -18.19 1.46
CA ALA A 144 3.28 -18.20 0.22
C ALA A 144 3.43 -19.63 -0.32
N ASP A 145 3.10 -19.84 -1.60
CA ASP A 145 3.35 -21.10 -2.32
C ASP A 145 4.84 -21.32 -2.68
N THR A 146 5.76 -20.52 -2.10
CA THR A 146 7.15 -20.37 -2.56
C THR A 146 8.18 -20.55 -1.44
N GLU A 147 9.45 -20.74 -1.83
CA GLU A 147 10.66 -20.87 -0.98
C GLU A 147 11.07 -19.60 -0.20
N ILE A 148 10.12 -18.77 0.24
CA ILE A 148 10.45 -17.60 1.07
C ILE A 148 11.00 -18.13 2.41
N GLU A 149 12.27 -17.88 2.69
CA GLU A 149 12.82 -18.06 4.04
C GLU A 149 12.49 -16.80 4.87
N GLY A 150 11.50 -16.90 5.76
CA GLY A 150 11.02 -15.77 6.56
C GLY A 150 9.69 -15.19 6.11
N LEU A 151 9.61 -13.86 6.03
CA LEU A 151 8.39 -13.10 5.74
C LEU A 151 8.67 -12.06 4.65
N GLU A 152 7.73 -11.87 3.73
CA GLU A 152 7.70 -10.69 2.86
C GLU A 152 6.64 -9.73 3.38
N ILE A 153 7.03 -8.47 3.62
CA ILE A 153 6.14 -7.43 4.16
C ILE A 153 6.05 -6.29 3.16
N THR A 154 4.85 -6.03 2.65
CA THR A 154 4.54 -4.85 1.84
C THR A 154 3.75 -3.86 2.70
N ALA A 155 4.26 -2.65 2.85
CA ALA A 155 3.51 -1.53 3.41
C ALA A 155 2.79 -0.78 2.29
N PHE A 156 1.51 -0.49 2.51
CA PHE A 156 0.65 0.19 1.57
C PHE A 156 -0.14 1.30 2.30
N PRO A 157 0.48 2.46 2.56
CA PRO A 157 -0.22 3.60 3.13
C PRO A 157 -1.21 4.16 2.11
N LYS A 158 -2.48 3.80 2.29
CA LYS A 158 -3.52 4.06 1.28
C LYS A 158 -4.18 5.42 1.52
N GLY A 159 -3.87 6.39 0.66
CA GLY A 159 -4.45 7.74 0.70
C GLY A 159 -5.97 7.74 0.47
N GLY A 160 -6.70 8.48 1.30
CA GLY A 160 -8.17 8.51 1.30
C GLY A 160 -8.76 9.04 -0.01
N GLY A 161 -8.11 9.98 -0.68
CA GLY A 161 -8.55 10.47 -2.00
C GLY A 161 -8.60 9.37 -3.06
N SER A 162 -7.64 8.44 -3.01
CA SER A 162 -7.57 7.29 -3.91
C SER A 162 -8.43 6.12 -3.43
N GLU A 163 -8.70 6.01 -2.13
CA GLU A 163 -9.58 4.98 -1.55
C GLU A 163 -11.06 5.26 -1.85
N ASN A 164 -11.47 6.52 -1.71
CA ASN A 164 -12.87 6.94 -1.87
C ASN A 164 -13.40 6.82 -3.31
N VAL A 165 -12.53 6.52 -4.27
CA VAL A 165 -12.89 6.30 -5.68
C VAL A 165 -12.74 4.84 -6.12
N SER A 166 -12.36 3.94 -5.21
CA SER A 166 -12.42 2.50 -5.43
C SER A 166 -13.88 2.07 -5.62
N VAL A 167 -14.17 1.31 -6.67
CA VAL A 167 -15.53 0.84 -6.99
C VAL A 167 -15.56 -0.65 -7.22
N PHE A 168 -16.65 -1.27 -6.80
CA PHE A 168 -16.88 -2.71 -6.90
C PHE A 168 -18.25 -2.97 -7.55
N LYS A 169 -18.34 -4.01 -8.40
CA LYS A 169 -19.58 -4.41 -9.06
C LYS A 169 -19.67 -5.91 -9.23
N MET A 170 -20.78 -6.50 -8.75
CA MET A 170 -21.13 -7.89 -9.04
C MET A 170 -21.73 -8.00 -10.45
N LEU A 171 -21.07 -8.77 -11.32
CA LEU A 171 -21.55 -9.07 -12.67
C LEU A 171 -22.25 -10.42 -12.69
N THR A 172 -23.44 -10.48 -13.29
CA THR A 172 -24.19 -11.74 -13.41
C THR A 172 -23.66 -12.55 -14.60
N PRO A 173 -23.43 -13.87 -14.46
CA PRO A 173 -22.94 -14.73 -15.55
C PRO A 173 -23.83 -14.73 -16.80
N VAL A 174 -25.13 -14.46 -16.66
CA VAL A 174 -26.12 -14.53 -17.73
C VAL A 174 -26.09 -13.31 -18.66
N ARG A 175 -25.65 -12.14 -18.17
CA ARG A 175 -25.64 -10.87 -18.94
C ARG A 175 -24.47 -10.72 -19.90
N GLY A 176 -23.54 -11.68 -19.93
CA GLY A 176 -22.35 -11.58 -20.74
C GLY A 176 -21.88 -12.94 -21.22
N ARG A 177 -22.37 -13.39 -22.37
CA ARG A 177 -21.71 -14.46 -23.13
C ARG A 177 -20.79 -13.81 -24.16
N GLY A 178 -19.48 -14.07 -24.05
CA GLY A 178 -18.49 -13.53 -25.00
C GLY A 178 -18.37 -12.00 -24.95
N HIS A 179 -18.47 -11.35 -26.11
CA HIS A 179 -18.20 -9.91 -26.30
C HIS A 179 -19.04 -8.96 -25.44
N GLU A 180 -20.21 -9.38 -24.95
CA GLU A 180 -21.08 -8.53 -24.12
C GLU A 180 -20.47 -8.29 -22.73
N LEU A 181 -19.87 -9.33 -22.12
CA LEU A 181 -19.18 -9.19 -20.83
C LEU A 181 -17.98 -8.26 -20.97
N GLU A 182 -17.21 -8.41 -22.04
CA GLU A 182 -16.06 -7.56 -22.34
C GLU A 182 -16.47 -6.09 -22.48
N ARG A 183 -17.59 -5.81 -23.17
CA ARG A 183 -18.13 -4.46 -23.28
C ARG A 183 -18.57 -3.90 -21.94
N GLU A 184 -19.26 -4.70 -21.12
CA GLU A 184 -19.70 -4.26 -19.79
C GLU A 184 -18.53 -3.99 -18.86
N LEU A 185 -17.48 -4.81 -18.90
CA LEU A 185 -16.24 -4.61 -18.13
C LEU A 185 -15.52 -3.33 -18.56
N LYS A 186 -15.34 -3.11 -19.88
CA LYS A 186 -14.73 -1.89 -20.41
C LYS A 186 -15.53 -0.65 -20.00
N GLN A 187 -16.86 -0.71 -20.12
CA GLN A 187 -17.72 0.40 -19.72
C GLN A 187 -17.60 0.68 -18.22
N PHE A 188 -17.58 -0.36 -17.37
CA PHE A 188 -17.41 -0.19 -15.93
C PHE A 188 -16.08 0.50 -15.57
N VAL A 189 -14.97 0.11 -16.20
CA VAL A 189 -13.67 0.76 -15.98
C VAL A 189 -13.69 2.22 -16.45
N LEU A 190 -14.25 2.50 -17.64
CA LEU A 190 -14.38 3.87 -18.14
C LEU A 190 -15.22 4.74 -17.21
N ASP A 191 -16.37 4.24 -16.77
CA ASP A 191 -17.25 4.96 -15.85
C ASP A 191 -16.55 5.21 -14.52
N ALA A 192 -15.79 4.25 -13.98
CA ALA A 192 -15.01 4.41 -12.76
C ALA A 192 -13.99 5.56 -12.89
N VAL A 193 -13.23 5.58 -13.99
CA VAL A 193 -12.23 6.63 -14.26
C VAL A 193 -12.88 8.00 -14.43
N LEU A 194 -13.95 8.10 -15.22
CA LEU A 194 -14.67 9.36 -15.43
C LEU A 194 -15.30 9.90 -14.15
N ASN A 195 -15.88 9.02 -13.33
CA ASN A 195 -16.48 9.40 -12.04
C ASN A 195 -15.43 9.77 -10.97
N ALA A 196 -14.23 9.16 -11.03
CA ALA A 196 -13.11 9.53 -10.19
C ALA A 196 -12.58 10.92 -10.54
N GLY A 197 -12.43 11.23 -11.83
CA GLY A 197 -11.96 12.53 -12.31
C GLY A 197 -10.62 12.93 -11.67
N GLY A 198 -10.52 14.17 -11.19
CA GLY A 198 -9.31 14.68 -10.53
C GLY A 198 -9.13 14.27 -9.06
N LYS A 199 -10.06 13.51 -8.47
CA LYS A 199 -10.04 13.17 -7.03
C LYS A 199 -8.81 12.37 -6.57
N PRO A 200 -8.29 11.37 -7.31
CA PRO A 200 -7.13 10.60 -6.89
C PRO A 200 -5.78 11.22 -7.31
N CYS A 201 -5.74 12.53 -7.57
CA CYS A 201 -4.52 13.26 -7.98
C CYS A 201 -3.81 12.65 -9.21
N PRO A 202 -4.46 12.64 -10.40
CA PRO A 202 -3.87 12.08 -11.61
C PRO A 202 -2.52 12.73 -11.97
N PRO A 203 -1.60 12.03 -12.66
CA PRO A 203 -1.81 10.78 -13.42
C PRO A 203 -2.04 9.52 -12.57
N THR A 204 -3.07 8.75 -12.89
CA THR A 204 -3.56 7.63 -12.07
C THR A 204 -3.09 6.27 -12.58
N ILE A 205 -2.58 5.41 -11.69
CA ILE A 205 -2.43 3.97 -11.94
C ILE A 205 -3.78 3.30 -11.73
N ILE A 206 -4.32 2.64 -12.77
CA ILE A 206 -5.62 1.97 -12.72
C ILE A 206 -5.43 0.47 -12.47
N GLY A 207 -5.85 0.00 -11.29
CA GLY A 207 -5.94 -1.42 -10.98
C GLY A 207 -7.31 -1.98 -11.35
N VAL A 208 -7.35 -3.14 -12.03
CA VAL A 208 -8.60 -3.83 -12.40
C VAL A 208 -8.51 -5.29 -11.98
N GLY A 209 -9.37 -5.70 -11.04
CA GLY A 209 -9.57 -7.09 -10.65
C GLY A 209 -10.83 -7.67 -11.27
N ILE A 210 -10.79 -8.91 -11.77
CA ILE A 210 -11.94 -9.60 -12.35
C ILE A 210 -12.05 -10.99 -11.74
N GLY A 211 -13.19 -11.29 -11.12
CA GLY A 211 -13.46 -12.57 -10.48
C GLY A 211 -13.41 -12.49 -8.95
N GLY A 212 -13.48 -13.65 -8.30
CA GLY A 212 -13.56 -13.77 -6.84
C GLY A 212 -14.98 -13.58 -6.29
N SER A 213 -15.14 -13.87 -5.00
CA SER A 213 -16.34 -13.46 -4.26
C SER A 213 -16.24 -11.97 -3.91
N ALA A 214 -17.34 -11.39 -3.40
CA ALA A 214 -17.32 -10.02 -2.88
C ALA A 214 -16.30 -9.87 -1.74
N ASP A 215 -16.14 -10.89 -0.91
CA ASP A 215 -15.17 -10.90 0.19
C ASP A 215 -13.75 -10.80 -0.35
N MET A 216 -13.38 -11.66 -1.32
CA MET A 216 -12.05 -11.65 -1.95
C MET A 216 -11.72 -10.33 -2.66
N ALA A 217 -12.73 -9.67 -3.24
CA ALA A 217 -12.53 -8.41 -3.96
C ALA A 217 -12.37 -7.21 -3.02
N ALA A 218 -12.88 -7.31 -1.79
CA ALA A 218 -12.84 -6.26 -0.79
C ALA A 218 -11.76 -6.48 0.29
N SER A 219 -11.12 -7.65 0.30
CA SER A 219 -10.06 -8.05 1.24
C SER A 219 -8.66 -7.81 0.71
#